data_AF-A0A7S0NWX5-F1
#
_entry.id   AF-A0A7S0NWX5-F1
#
_cell.length_a   1.000
_cell.length_b   1.000
_cell.length_c   1.000
_cell.angle_alpha   90.00
_cell.angle_beta   90.00
_cell.angle_gamma   90.00
#
_symmetry.space_group_name_H-M   'P 1'
#
loop_
_entity.id
_entity.type
_entity.pdbx_description
1 polymer ?
#
loop_
_entity_poly.entity_id
_entity_poly.type
_entity_poly.pdbx_seq_one_letter_code
_entity_poly.pdbx_strand_id
1 'polypeptide(L)'
;PDVRITRLLACSDEQLRNYRGLHIGPTFVHENLRFGHALINETGYPSYNKPASVMFWLERERPTEEFIALLDTDMLLRAPLDPLALGARRGVVVSAEYAYLVGTDPPFASRFLTPDEVPLAAQCGGFHIFHRDDLRQIAPLWIQLTREVRAFAHAHPEEYMNESVLNWQAEQATLSTFEAGVKRQQALWQGGRYRYA
;
A
#
# COMPACT_ATOMS: atom_id res chain seq x y z
N PRO A 1 -6.83 -6.10 27.31
CA PRO A 1 -5.95 -5.14 26.59
C PRO A 1 -6.80 -4.11 25.85
N ASP A 2 -6.62 -2.83 26.14
CA ASP A 2 -7.31 -1.74 25.42
C ASP A 2 -6.72 -1.63 24.02
N VAL A 3 -7.52 -1.91 22.99
CA VAL A 3 -7.11 -1.76 21.59
C VAL A 3 -7.18 -0.28 21.23
N ARG A 4 -6.03 0.33 20.91
CA ARG A 4 -6.00 1.71 20.38
C ARG A 4 -6.21 1.70 18.88
N ILE A 5 -7.39 2.15 18.45
CA ILE A 5 -7.74 2.31 17.03
C ILE A 5 -7.65 3.79 16.67
N THR A 6 -6.89 4.11 15.63
CA THR A 6 -6.84 5.45 15.03
C THR A 6 -7.18 5.35 13.56
N ARG A 7 -8.21 6.09 13.12
CA ARG A 7 -8.50 6.25 11.70
C ARG A 7 -7.52 7.25 11.11
N LEU A 8 -6.86 6.89 10.02
CA LEU A 8 -6.03 7.82 9.24
C LEU A 8 -6.87 8.38 8.09
N LEU A 9 -7.00 9.70 8.00
CA LEU A 9 -7.89 10.37 7.07
C LEU A 9 -7.15 11.45 6.28
N ALA A 10 -6.97 11.21 4.98
CA ALA A 10 -6.50 12.22 4.04
C ALA A 10 -7.66 13.10 3.59
N CYS A 11 -7.67 14.36 4.01
CA CYS A 11 -8.76 15.30 3.77
C CYS A 11 -8.23 16.73 3.68
N SER A 12 -8.62 17.49 2.66
CA SER A 12 -8.36 18.93 2.67
C SER A 12 -9.29 19.63 3.67
N ASP A 13 -8.92 20.83 4.12
CA ASP A 13 -9.78 21.64 4.99
C ASP A 13 -11.17 21.88 4.39
N GLU A 14 -11.27 22.00 3.07
CA GLU A 14 -12.54 22.12 2.35
C GLU A 14 -13.39 20.86 2.43
N GLN A 15 -12.78 19.69 2.22
CA GLN A 15 -13.46 18.42 2.32
C GLN A 15 -13.91 18.15 3.76
N LEU A 16 -13.09 18.53 4.73
CA LEU A 16 -13.34 18.30 6.15
C LEU A 16 -14.60 19.03 6.65
N ARG A 17 -14.88 20.24 6.13
CA ARG A 17 -16.10 21.00 6.47
C ARG A 17 -17.40 20.22 6.26
N ASN A 18 -17.42 19.32 5.27
CA ASN A 18 -18.60 18.53 4.90
C ASN A 18 -18.44 17.04 5.23
N TYR A 19 -17.35 16.65 5.91
CA TYR A 19 -17.05 15.25 6.17
C TYR A 19 -17.95 14.66 7.24
N ARG A 20 -18.73 13.63 6.89
CA ARG A 20 -19.63 12.95 7.82
C ARG A 20 -18.90 11.85 8.59
N GLY A 21 -19.27 11.68 9.86
CA GLY A 21 -18.70 10.60 10.68
C GLY A 21 -17.27 10.87 11.15
N LEU A 22 -16.87 12.14 11.32
CA LEU A 22 -15.59 12.46 11.95
C LEU A 22 -15.55 11.96 13.42
N HIS A 23 -16.71 11.95 14.08
CA HIS A 23 -16.89 11.60 15.50
C HIS A 23 -16.89 10.10 15.82
N ILE A 24 -16.81 9.20 14.82
CA ILE A 24 -16.94 7.75 15.05
C ILE A 24 -15.77 7.12 15.82
N GLY A 25 -14.67 7.86 15.98
CA GLY A 25 -13.51 7.43 16.73
C GLY A 25 -12.32 8.37 16.55
N PRO A 26 -11.21 8.11 17.27
CA PRO A 26 -9.96 8.86 17.12
C PRO A 26 -9.55 8.91 15.65
N THR A 27 -9.35 10.11 15.13
CA THR A 27 -9.04 10.33 13.72
C THR A 27 -7.84 11.25 13.59
N PHE A 28 -6.80 10.75 12.93
CA PHE A 28 -5.67 11.54 12.50
C PHE A 28 -5.97 12.09 11.11
N VAL A 29 -6.09 13.42 10.99
CA VAL A 29 -6.35 14.10 9.72
C VAL A 29 -5.06 14.70 9.18
N HIS A 30 -4.81 14.50 7.89
CA HIS A 30 -3.72 15.15 7.18
C HIS A 30 -4.17 15.62 5.78
N GLU A 31 -3.36 16.46 5.15
CA GLU A 31 -3.64 17.00 3.82
C GLU A 31 -3.85 15.89 2.78
N ASN A 32 -4.80 16.10 1.87
CA ASN A 32 -5.08 15.13 0.81
C ASN A 32 -4.08 15.31 -0.35
N LEU A 33 -3.10 14.40 -0.45
CA LEU A 33 -2.02 14.44 -1.43
C LEU A 33 -2.54 14.34 -2.87
N ARG A 34 -3.77 13.88 -3.10
CA ARG A 34 -4.36 13.84 -4.45
C ARG A 34 -4.34 15.21 -5.13
N PHE A 35 -4.44 16.30 -4.38
CA PHE A 35 -4.49 17.66 -4.94
C PHE A 35 -3.11 18.32 -5.10
N GLY A 36 -2.03 17.55 -4.93
CA GLY A 36 -0.65 18.03 -5.01
C GLY A 36 -0.07 18.30 -3.62
N HIS A 37 1.20 17.95 -3.44
CA HIS A 37 1.94 18.13 -2.19
C HIS A 37 3.44 18.09 -2.47
N ALA A 38 4.29 18.81 -1.72
CA ALA A 38 5.74 18.87 -1.98
C ALA A 38 6.46 17.51 -1.90
N LEU A 39 5.87 16.52 -1.23
CA LEU A 39 6.41 15.15 -1.16
C LEU A 39 6.24 14.35 -2.45
N ILE A 40 5.34 14.76 -3.35
CA ILE A 40 5.03 14.03 -4.58
C ILE A 40 5.10 14.98 -5.78
N ASN A 41 5.46 14.45 -6.93
CA ASN A 41 5.57 15.18 -8.20
C ASN A 41 4.38 14.91 -9.12
N GLU A 42 3.22 14.54 -8.55
CA GLU A 42 2.02 14.15 -9.29
C GLU A 42 0.75 14.70 -8.63
N THR A 43 -0.24 15.04 -9.46
CA THR A 43 -1.58 15.41 -9.02
C THR A 43 -2.61 14.43 -9.57
N GLY A 44 -3.63 14.12 -8.79
CA GLY A 44 -4.76 13.29 -9.20
C GLY A 44 -4.66 11.82 -8.78
N TYR A 45 -3.53 11.38 -8.23
CA TYR A 45 -3.32 10.01 -7.77
C TYR A 45 -3.54 9.89 -6.24
N PRO A 46 -4.71 9.40 -5.77
CA PRO A 46 -5.02 9.35 -4.34
C PRO A 46 -4.23 8.28 -3.57
N SER A 47 -3.61 7.30 -4.24
CA SER A 47 -2.99 6.19 -3.52
C SER A 47 -1.74 6.59 -2.75
N TYR A 48 -1.16 7.77 -3.00
CA TYR A 48 -0.14 8.35 -2.11
C TYR A 48 -0.65 8.63 -0.70
N ASN A 49 -1.97 8.77 -0.51
CA ASN A 49 -2.54 9.07 0.79
C ASN A 49 -2.27 7.95 1.82
N LYS A 50 -2.34 6.66 1.45
CA LYS A 50 -2.11 5.54 2.39
C LYS A 50 -0.69 5.56 2.99
N PRO A 51 0.39 5.57 2.20
CA PRO A 51 1.74 5.68 2.76
C PRO A 51 1.98 7.02 3.49
N ALA A 52 1.40 8.13 3.03
CA ALA A 52 1.57 9.44 3.68
C ALA A 52 0.84 9.50 5.03
N SER A 53 -0.35 8.90 5.11
CA SER A 53 -1.13 8.75 6.34
C SER A 53 -0.28 8.09 7.43
N VAL A 54 0.37 6.98 7.09
CA VAL A 54 1.21 6.21 8.02
C VAL A 54 2.41 7.05 8.45
N MET A 55 3.12 7.66 7.50
CA MET A 55 4.30 8.48 7.76
C MET A 55 3.99 9.66 8.69
N PHE A 56 3.00 10.49 8.33
CA PHE A 56 2.63 11.67 9.12
C PHE A 56 2.07 11.30 10.50
N TRP A 57 1.33 10.20 10.60
CA TRP A 57 0.82 9.72 11.87
C TRP A 57 1.95 9.29 12.81
N LEU A 58 2.95 8.56 12.31
CA LEU A 58 4.10 8.12 13.12
C LEU A 58 4.96 9.29 13.61
N GLU A 59 5.10 10.34 12.79
CA GLU A 59 5.83 11.56 13.15
C GLU A 59 5.17 12.30 14.33
N ARG A 60 3.83 12.36 14.33
CA ARG A 60 3.05 13.15 15.30
C ARG A 60 2.63 12.37 16.55
N GLU A 61 2.10 11.16 16.40
CA GLU A 61 1.44 10.43 17.49
C GLU A 61 2.39 9.50 18.28
N ARG A 62 3.53 9.11 17.70
CA ARG A 62 4.57 8.27 18.36
C ARG A 62 3.98 7.09 19.17
N PRO A 63 3.30 6.13 18.53
CA PRO A 63 2.66 5.00 19.21
C PRO A 63 3.64 4.20 20.08
N THR A 64 3.15 3.59 21.16
CA THR A 64 3.96 2.80 22.11
C THR A 64 3.66 1.30 22.03
N GLU A 65 2.67 0.89 21.25
CA GLU A 65 2.36 -0.50 20.90
C GLU A 65 3.54 -1.16 20.19
N GLU A 66 3.88 -2.39 20.58
CA GLU A 66 4.94 -3.16 19.93
C GLU A 66 4.58 -3.50 18.48
N PHE A 67 3.34 -3.93 18.24
CA PHE A 67 2.82 -4.25 16.92
C PHE A 67 1.73 -3.26 16.50
N ILE A 68 1.78 -2.86 15.24
CA ILE A 68 0.81 -1.94 14.63
C ILE A 68 0.17 -2.67 13.46
N ALA A 69 -1.16 -2.86 13.55
CA ALA A 69 -1.97 -3.39 12.47
C ALA A 69 -2.50 -2.23 11.60
N LEU A 70 -2.10 -2.21 10.33
CA LEU A 70 -2.70 -1.35 9.31
C LEU A 70 -3.82 -2.14 8.62
N LEU A 71 -5.03 -1.58 8.63
CA LEU A 71 -6.22 -2.19 8.05
C LEU A 71 -6.83 -1.26 7.01
N ASP A 72 -7.22 -1.81 5.86
CA ASP A 72 -8.05 -1.07 4.91
C ASP A 72 -9.46 -0.86 5.48
N THR A 73 -10.11 0.23 5.06
CA THR A 73 -11.38 0.69 5.65
C THR A 73 -12.58 -0.22 5.36
N ASP A 74 -12.45 -1.13 4.41
CA ASP A 74 -13.45 -2.12 4.01
C ASP A 74 -13.24 -3.49 4.68
N MET A 75 -12.31 -3.59 5.63
CA MET A 75 -12.04 -4.83 6.37
C MET A 75 -12.96 -4.97 7.59
N LEU A 76 -13.50 -6.17 7.79
CA LEU A 76 -14.27 -6.55 8.99
C LEU A 76 -13.46 -7.50 9.87
N LEU A 77 -13.17 -7.09 11.11
CA LEU A 77 -12.54 -7.96 12.09
C LEU A 77 -13.58 -8.92 12.69
N ARG A 78 -13.42 -10.23 12.42
CA ARG A 78 -14.32 -11.28 12.90
C ARG A 78 -13.84 -12.03 14.13
N ALA A 79 -12.58 -11.82 14.50
CA ALA A 79 -11.92 -12.41 15.66
C ALA A 79 -10.81 -11.46 16.14
N PRO A 80 -10.32 -11.62 17.39
CA PRO A 80 -9.15 -10.90 17.85
C PRO A 80 -7.94 -11.14 16.93
N LEU A 81 -7.19 -10.07 16.65
CA LEU A 81 -5.91 -10.15 15.95
C LEU A 81 -4.81 -10.40 17.00
N ASP A 82 -4.18 -11.57 16.94
CA ASP A 82 -2.98 -11.87 17.71
C ASP A 82 -1.75 -11.80 16.78
N PRO A 83 -0.93 -10.73 16.88
CA PRO A 83 0.25 -10.56 16.04
C PRO A 83 1.22 -11.74 16.12
N LEU A 84 1.44 -12.27 17.32
CA LEU A 84 2.43 -13.33 17.56
C LEU A 84 1.94 -14.66 17.00
N ALA A 85 0.66 -14.99 17.22
CA ALA A 85 0.07 -16.19 16.62
C ALA A 85 0.03 -16.13 15.09
N LEU A 86 -0.05 -14.92 14.53
CA LEU A 86 0.03 -14.67 13.08
C LEU A 86 1.47 -14.64 12.54
N GLY A 87 2.48 -14.73 13.41
CA GLY A 87 3.90 -14.79 13.02
C GLY A 87 4.61 -13.45 12.91
N ALA A 88 3.99 -12.34 13.33
CA ALA A 88 4.62 -11.03 13.35
C ALA A 88 5.75 -11.00 14.39
N ARG A 89 6.91 -10.47 13.98
CA ARG A 89 8.08 -10.25 14.83
C ARG A 89 8.91 -9.12 14.23
N ARG A 90 9.83 -8.54 15.00
CA ARG A 90 10.77 -7.55 14.46
C ARG A 90 11.51 -8.15 13.25
N GLY A 91 11.60 -7.36 12.18
CA GLY A 91 12.14 -7.74 10.88
C GLY A 91 11.18 -8.53 9.99
N VAL A 92 9.95 -8.85 10.44
CA VAL A 92 8.97 -9.60 9.65
C VAL A 92 7.58 -8.99 9.77
N VAL A 93 7.12 -8.45 8.64
CA VAL A 93 5.75 -8.01 8.46
C VAL A 93 4.85 -9.20 8.14
N VAL A 94 3.67 -9.25 8.75
CA VAL A 94 2.58 -10.14 8.30
C VAL A 94 1.65 -9.35 7.41
N SER A 95 1.29 -9.86 6.24
CA SER A 95 0.30 -9.22 5.36
C SER A 95 -0.63 -10.26 4.75
N ALA A 96 -1.88 -9.85 4.45
CA ALA A 96 -2.71 -10.62 3.53
C ALA A 96 -2.18 -10.47 2.11
N GLU A 97 -1.83 -11.57 1.45
CA GLU A 97 -1.35 -11.53 0.07
C GLU A 97 -2.51 -11.33 -0.91
N TYR A 98 -2.39 -10.31 -1.76
CA TYR A 98 -3.21 -10.22 -2.97
C TYR A 98 -2.49 -10.93 -4.11
N ALA A 99 -2.83 -12.20 -4.34
CA ALA A 99 -2.19 -13.08 -5.33
C ALA A 99 -2.28 -12.61 -6.80
N TYR A 100 -2.89 -11.45 -7.08
CA TYR A 100 -2.89 -10.81 -8.39
C TYR A 100 -1.84 -9.69 -8.52
N LEU A 101 -1.14 -9.33 -7.45
CA LEU A 101 -0.04 -8.36 -7.45
C LEU A 101 1.29 -9.11 -7.51
N VAL A 102 2.09 -8.92 -8.56
CA VAL A 102 3.36 -9.64 -8.78
C VAL A 102 4.59 -8.73 -8.74
N GLY A 103 4.45 -7.53 -8.18
CA GLY A 103 5.50 -6.50 -8.21
C GLY A 103 6.72 -6.76 -7.31
N THR A 104 6.82 -7.92 -6.65
CA THR A 104 7.94 -8.26 -5.76
C THR A 104 8.98 -9.16 -6.41
N ASP A 105 8.70 -9.68 -7.61
CA ASP A 105 9.58 -10.59 -8.32
C ASP A 105 10.47 -9.85 -9.34
N PRO A 106 11.67 -10.37 -9.66
CA PRO A 106 12.43 -9.91 -10.82
C PRO A 106 11.67 -10.09 -12.14
N PRO A 107 11.91 -9.24 -13.16
CA PRO A 107 12.84 -8.12 -13.17
C PRO A 107 12.31 -6.86 -12.47
N PHE A 108 11.01 -6.81 -12.15
CA PHE A 108 10.36 -5.57 -11.72
C PHE A 108 10.91 -5.04 -10.39
N ALA A 109 10.99 -5.89 -9.36
CA ALA A 109 11.50 -5.48 -8.05
C ALA A 109 12.97 -5.04 -8.11
N SER A 110 13.76 -5.66 -8.98
CA SER A 110 15.18 -5.34 -9.18
C SER A 110 15.43 -3.94 -9.76
N ARG A 111 14.39 -3.22 -10.20
CA ARG A 111 14.50 -1.81 -10.63
C ARG A 111 14.60 -0.85 -9.45
N PHE A 112 14.07 -1.23 -8.29
CA PHE A 112 13.92 -0.34 -7.13
C PHE A 112 14.64 -0.86 -5.89
N LEU A 113 14.95 -2.15 -5.85
CA LEU A 113 15.61 -2.82 -4.74
C LEU A 113 16.98 -3.35 -5.15
N THR A 114 17.91 -3.37 -4.21
CA THR A 114 19.21 -4.03 -4.40
C THR A 114 19.05 -5.56 -4.48
N PRO A 115 20.03 -6.29 -5.05
CA PRO A 115 19.97 -7.75 -5.14
C PRO A 115 19.74 -8.47 -3.80
N ASP A 116 20.24 -7.91 -2.70
CA ASP A 116 20.07 -8.47 -1.36
C ASP A 116 18.69 -8.14 -0.75
N GLU A 117 18.02 -7.10 -1.22
CA GLU A 117 16.70 -6.67 -0.75
C GLU A 117 15.56 -7.36 -1.51
N VAL A 118 15.74 -7.73 -2.77
CA VAL A 118 14.70 -8.39 -3.57
C VAL A 118 14.13 -9.65 -2.89
N PRO A 119 14.94 -10.57 -2.34
CA PRO A 119 14.42 -11.76 -1.64
C PRO A 119 13.67 -11.44 -0.33
N LEU A 120 13.78 -10.21 0.17
CA LEU A 120 13.09 -9.74 1.38
C LEU A 120 11.76 -9.05 1.08
N ALA A 121 11.47 -8.76 -0.20
CA ALA A 121 10.21 -8.17 -0.61
C ALA A 121 9.08 -9.17 -0.38
N ALA A 122 7.99 -8.72 0.24
CA ALA A 122 6.81 -9.52 0.50
C ALA A 122 5.62 -8.95 -0.27
N GLN A 123 4.85 -9.82 -0.92
CA GLN A 123 3.58 -9.42 -1.51
C GLN A 123 2.66 -8.90 -0.40
N CYS A 124 1.99 -7.79 -0.68
CA CYS A 124 1.22 -7.06 0.30
C CYS A 124 -0.25 -6.99 -0.12
N GLY A 125 -1.13 -6.75 0.84
CA GLY A 125 -2.56 -6.60 0.55
C GLY A 125 -3.35 -5.91 1.66
N GLY A 126 -4.54 -6.43 1.96
CA GLY A 126 -5.59 -5.68 2.68
C GLY A 126 -5.32 -5.37 4.15
N PHE A 127 -4.35 -6.07 4.75
CA PHE A 127 -3.83 -5.70 6.05
C PHE A 127 -2.33 -5.95 6.15
N HIS A 128 -1.71 -5.25 7.09
CA HIS A 128 -0.32 -5.46 7.46
C HIS A 128 -0.17 -5.39 8.98
N ILE A 129 0.66 -6.25 9.57
CA ILE A 129 1.05 -6.17 10.98
C ILE A 129 2.55 -6.00 11.02
N PHE A 130 2.97 -4.83 11.45
CA PHE A 130 4.38 -4.47 11.57
C PHE A 130 4.79 -4.45 13.04
N HIS A 131 6.03 -4.83 13.33
CA HIS A 131 6.68 -4.32 14.53
C HIS A 131 6.89 -2.80 14.36
N ARG A 132 6.58 -2.00 15.38
CA ARG A 132 6.57 -0.53 15.33
C ARG A 132 7.85 0.08 14.78
N ASP A 133 9.01 -0.43 15.19
CA ASP A 133 10.30 0.13 14.77
C ASP A 133 10.61 -0.18 13.30
N ASP A 134 10.03 -1.24 12.74
CA ASP A 134 10.16 -1.55 11.31
C ASP A 134 9.22 -0.64 10.52
N LEU A 135 8.01 -0.40 11.03
CA LEU A 135 7.07 0.54 10.42
C LEU A 135 7.65 1.96 10.33
N ARG A 136 8.38 2.40 11.36
CA ARG A 136 9.09 3.70 11.35
C ARG A 136 10.16 3.79 10.26
N GLN A 137 10.84 2.69 9.96
CA GLN A 137 11.85 2.64 8.89
C GLN A 137 11.18 2.58 7.51
N ILE A 138 10.12 1.78 7.38
CA ILE A 138 9.42 1.54 6.11
C ILE A 138 8.56 2.75 5.69
N ALA A 139 7.94 3.47 6.62
CA ALA A 139 7.00 4.56 6.27
C ALA A 139 7.57 5.62 5.29
N PRO A 140 8.77 6.19 5.50
CA PRO A 140 9.35 7.12 4.52
C PRO A 140 9.72 6.42 3.19
N LEU A 141 10.23 5.19 3.26
CA LEU A 141 10.58 4.40 2.07
C LEU A 141 9.35 4.06 1.24
N TRP A 142 8.20 3.81 1.86
CA TRP A 142 6.97 3.48 1.16
C TRP A 142 6.51 4.63 0.26
N ILE A 143 6.57 5.88 0.73
CA ILE A 143 6.30 7.04 -0.14
C ILE A 143 7.33 7.14 -1.26
N GLN A 144 8.61 6.99 -0.95
CA GLN A 144 9.68 7.07 -1.94
C GLN A 144 9.50 6.02 -3.05
N LEU A 145 9.40 4.74 -2.70
CA LEU A 145 9.23 3.64 -3.65
C LEU A 145 7.93 3.79 -4.45
N THR A 146 6.85 4.28 -3.83
CA THR A 146 5.61 4.57 -4.58
C THR A 146 5.85 5.62 -5.66
N ARG A 147 6.66 6.66 -5.39
CA ARG A 147 7.02 7.68 -6.39
C ARG A 147 7.87 7.12 -7.52
N GLU A 148 8.88 6.31 -7.18
CA GLU A 148 9.77 5.71 -8.15
C GLU A 148 9.03 4.74 -9.08
N VAL A 149 8.19 3.86 -8.51
CA VAL A 149 7.31 2.96 -9.27
C VAL A 149 6.35 3.74 -10.17
N ARG A 150 5.73 4.81 -9.67
CA ARG A 150 4.83 5.67 -10.47
C ARG A 150 5.57 6.38 -11.60
N ALA A 151 6.75 6.93 -11.32
CA ALA A 151 7.57 7.60 -12.33
C ALA A 151 7.99 6.61 -13.44
N PHE A 152 8.39 5.39 -13.06
CA PHE A 152 8.70 4.33 -14.02
C PHE A 152 7.47 3.97 -14.85
N ALA A 153 6.31 3.79 -14.23
CA ALA A 153 5.08 3.44 -14.94
C ALA A 153 4.65 4.51 -15.95
N HIS A 154 4.88 5.79 -15.66
CA HIS A 154 4.62 6.89 -16.60
C HIS A 154 5.61 6.93 -17.76
N ALA A 155 6.89 6.67 -17.48
CA ALA A 155 7.94 6.73 -18.50
C ALA A 155 7.97 5.47 -19.39
N HIS A 156 7.61 4.32 -18.83
CA HIS A 156 7.71 3.00 -19.45
C HIS A 156 6.42 2.19 -19.25
N PRO A 157 5.27 2.66 -19.77
CA PRO A 157 3.96 2.07 -19.47
C PRO A 157 3.85 0.61 -19.93
N GLU A 158 4.39 0.26 -21.10
CA GLU A 158 4.38 -1.13 -21.59
C GLU A 158 5.27 -2.05 -20.76
N GLU A 159 6.48 -1.63 -20.39
CA GLU A 159 7.38 -2.40 -19.52
C GLU A 159 6.78 -2.59 -18.13
N TYR A 160 6.23 -1.52 -17.54
CA TYR A 160 5.53 -1.59 -16.26
C TYR A 160 4.38 -2.60 -16.32
N MET A 161 3.52 -2.52 -17.35
CA MET A 161 2.42 -3.46 -17.49
C MET A 161 2.91 -4.89 -17.70
N ASN A 162 3.96 -5.08 -18.50
CA ASN A 162 4.55 -6.40 -18.72
C ASN A 162 5.11 -6.98 -17.42
N GLU A 163 5.97 -6.26 -16.71
CA GLU A 163 6.74 -6.80 -15.60
C GLU A 163 5.97 -6.83 -14.26
N SER A 164 5.05 -5.88 -14.03
CA SER A 164 4.32 -5.79 -12.75
C SER A 164 2.92 -6.39 -12.77
N VAL A 165 2.38 -6.70 -13.95
CA VAL A 165 0.99 -7.16 -14.11
C VAL A 165 0.82 -8.33 -15.07
N LEU A 166 1.44 -8.31 -16.26
CA LEU A 166 1.12 -9.25 -17.33
C LEU A 166 2.03 -10.49 -17.40
N ASN A 167 3.28 -10.43 -16.90
CA ASN A 167 4.20 -11.57 -16.89
C ASN A 167 3.75 -12.71 -15.94
N TRP A 168 2.82 -12.41 -15.03
CA TRP A 168 2.12 -13.40 -14.20
C TRP A 168 1.43 -14.51 -15.01
N GLN A 169 0.92 -14.19 -16.21
CA GLN A 169 0.21 -15.17 -17.05
C GLN A 169 1.15 -16.20 -17.70
N ALA A 170 2.41 -15.83 -17.92
CA ALA A 170 3.40 -16.73 -18.52
C ALA A 170 4.02 -17.67 -17.48
N GLU A 171 4.17 -17.22 -16.24
CA GLU A 171 4.78 -18.00 -15.16
C GLU A 171 3.77 -18.92 -14.44
N GLN A 172 2.47 -18.55 -14.39
CA GLN A 172 1.43 -19.41 -13.82
C GLN A 172 0.64 -20.13 -14.92
N ALA A 173 1.17 -21.27 -15.36
CA ALA A 173 0.49 -22.24 -16.25
C ALA A 173 -0.82 -22.84 -15.67
N THR A 174 -1.33 -22.30 -14.57
CA THR A 174 -2.44 -22.82 -13.76
C THR A 174 -3.75 -22.07 -13.94
N LEU A 175 -3.77 -20.96 -14.68
CA LEU A 175 -4.96 -20.12 -14.84
C LEU A 175 -5.68 -20.39 -16.13
N SER A 176 -7.01 -20.40 -16.08
CA SER A 176 -7.81 -20.51 -17.28
C SER A 176 -7.72 -19.24 -18.14
N THR A 177 -7.88 -19.39 -19.45
CA THR A 177 -7.94 -18.26 -20.42
C THR A 177 -8.97 -17.20 -20.02
N PHE A 178 -10.05 -17.60 -19.35
CA PHE A 178 -11.08 -16.70 -18.84
C PHE A 178 -10.57 -15.82 -17.68
N GLU A 179 -9.90 -16.42 -16.69
CA GLU A 179 -9.31 -15.69 -15.55
C GLU A 179 -8.23 -14.71 -16.01
N ALA A 180 -7.42 -15.12 -16.99
CA ALA A 180 -6.45 -14.26 -17.65
C ALA A 180 -7.12 -13.04 -18.33
N GLY A 181 -8.24 -13.25 -19.01
CA GLY A 181 -9.02 -12.18 -19.66
C GLY A 181 -9.61 -11.17 -18.66
N VAL A 182 -10.25 -11.66 -17.60
CA VAL A 182 -10.84 -10.80 -16.56
C VAL A 182 -9.77 -9.96 -15.86
N LYS A 183 -8.64 -10.57 -15.49
CA LYS A 183 -7.55 -9.85 -14.82
C LYS A 183 -6.85 -8.85 -15.73
N ARG A 184 -6.69 -9.15 -17.02
CA ARG A 184 -6.20 -8.16 -18.00
C ARG A 184 -7.13 -6.96 -18.12
N GLN A 185 -8.45 -7.19 -18.13
CA GLN A 185 -9.42 -6.09 -18.12
C GLN A 185 -9.33 -5.26 -16.83
N GLN A 186 -9.16 -5.89 -15.67
CA GLN A 186 -8.94 -5.19 -14.40
C GLN A 186 -7.64 -4.38 -14.42
N ALA A 187 -6.54 -4.95 -14.92
CA ALA A 187 -5.25 -4.30 -15.07
C ALA A 187 -5.33 -3.08 -15.99
N LEU A 188 -5.96 -3.20 -17.16
CA LEU A 188 -6.16 -2.09 -18.09
C LEU A 188 -7.11 -1.03 -17.53
N TRP A 189 -8.15 -1.44 -16.80
CA TRP A 189 -9.04 -0.51 -16.11
C TRP A 189 -8.33 0.24 -14.99
N GLN A 190 -7.49 -0.42 -14.19
CA GLN A 190 -6.60 0.23 -13.22
C GLN A 190 -5.62 1.17 -13.94
N GLY A 191 -5.03 0.70 -15.05
CA GLY A 191 -4.24 1.46 -16.01
C GLY A 191 -4.85 2.80 -16.36
N GLY A 192 -6.03 2.76 -17.00
CA GLY A 192 -6.76 3.95 -17.42
C GLY A 192 -7.28 4.81 -16.26
N ARG A 193 -7.70 4.20 -15.14
CA ARG A 193 -8.16 4.93 -13.94
C ARG A 193 -7.03 5.75 -13.31
N TYR A 194 -5.81 5.24 -13.37
CA TYR A 194 -4.63 5.85 -12.75
C TYR A 194 -3.67 6.49 -13.77
N ARG A 195 -4.11 6.61 -15.04
CA ARG A 195 -3.38 7.24 -16.16
C ARG A 195 -1.98 6.65 -16.40
N TYR A 196 -1.87 5.33 -16.29
CA TYR A 196 -0.66 4.59 -16.69
C TYR A 196 -0.60 4.29 -18.19
N ALA A 197 -1.69 4.52 -18.94
CA ALA A 197 -1.84 4.21 -20.36
C ALA A 197 -2.57 5.35 -21.08
#